data_AF-A0A2A5D7B1-F1
#
_entry.id   AF-A0A2A5D7B1-F1
#
_cell.length_a   1.000
_cell.length_b   1.000
_cell.length_c   1.000
_cell.angle_alpha   90.00
_cell.angle_beta   90.00
_cell.angle_gamma   90.00
#
_symmetry.space_group_name_H-M   'P 1'
#
loop_
_entity.id
_entity.type
_entity.pdbx_description
1 polymer ?
#
loop_
_entity_poly.entity_id
_entity_poly.type
_entity_poly.pdbx_seq_one_letter_code
_entity_poly.pdbx_strand_id
1 'polypeptide(L)'
;MVDDFLGHIQGCAEIEESVAGIFSTRAAGEAFFIEGTNRAMLRFTLRNHLCNDLEQLKDTELPAHRIRQDVSRSPGGDSRLFLNGCVGCHSGMDPLAQAFAYYQYEYTGEEENPIGGRIVYTPGVVQEKYLINGGSFKEGFITPNDSWTNHWRQGEKATQLGWLSPLGSGEIYTSGTGARSMGAELANSQAFAFCQVKKAFRTVCAREPAESDRVALGQVAEDFQTAYNMKTVFAELAASCAINSNL
;
A
#
# COMPACT_ATOMS: atom_id res chain seq x y z
N MET A 1 -33.40 -21.00 14.87
CA MET A 1 -32.15 -21.71 15.22
C MET A 1 -31.22 -21.94 14.03
N VAL A 2 -31.73 -22.10 12.80
CA VAL A 2 -30.88 -22.16 11.59
C VAL A 2 -30.44 -20.75 11.13
N ASP A 3 -31.31 -19.75 11.29
CA ASP A 3 -31.00 -18.35 10.91
C ASP A 3 -29.92 -17.70 11.80
N ASP A 4 -29.85 -18.06 13.09
CA ASP A 4 -28.79 -17.58 14.02
C ASP A 4 -27.40 -18.09 13.63
N PHE A 5 -27.33 -19.31 13.07
CA PHE A 5 -26.05 -19.91 12.67
C PHE A 5 -25.54 -19.33 11.35
N LEU A 6 -26.44 -19.02 10.40
CA LEU A 6 -26.10 -18.34 9.16
C LEU A 6 -25.68 -16.88 9.41
N GLY A 7 -26.35 -16.17 10.32
CA GLY A 7 -25.93 -14.83 10.75
C GLY A 7 -24.56 -14.80 11.42
N HIS A 8 -24.21 -15.85 12.18
CA HIS A 8 -22.89 -15.97 12.81
C HIS A 8 -21.76 -16.24 11.79
N ILE A 9 -22.02 -17.06 10.77
CA ILE A 9 -21.07 -17.32 9.68
C ILE A 9 -20.84 -16.06 8.83
N GLN A 10 -21.90 -15.29 8.56
CA GLN A 10 -21.78 -14.04 7.80
C GLN A 10 -20.99 -12.98 8.58
N GLY A 11 -21.20 -12.88 9.90
CA GLY A 11 -20.39 -12.02 10.77
C GLY A 11 -18.90 -12.40 10.80
N CYS A 12 -18.57 -13.70 10.75
CA CYS A 12 -17.17 -14.13 10.67
C CYS A 12 -16.50 -13.80 9.32
N ALA A 13 -17.24 -13.88 8.22
CA ALA A 13 -16.73 -13.50 6.89
C ALA A 13 -16.47 -11.98 6.78
N GLU A 14 -17.38 -11.16 7.31
CA GLU A 14 -17.20 -9.70 7.37
C GLU A 14 -16.01 -9.28 8.25
N ILE A 15 -15.76 -10.02 9.35
CA ILE A 15 -14.55 -9.81 10.17
C ILE A 15 -13.29 -10.13 9.36
N GLU A 16 -13.28 -11.19 8.55
CA GLU A 16 -12.10 -11.58 7.78
C GLU A 16 -11.69 -10.53 6.73
N GLU A 17 -12.65 -9.88 6.07
CA GLU A 17 -12.40 -8.83 5.08
C GLU A 17 -11.92 -7.51 5.71
N SER A 18 -12.34 -7.25 6.96
CA SER A 18 -11.96 -6.05 7.73
C SER A 18 -10.52 -6.10 8.28
N VAL A 19 -9.90 -7.28 8.32
CA VAL A 19 -8.57 -7.48 8.92
C VAL A 19 -7.49 -7.45 7.84
N ALA A 20 -6.72 -6.37 7.81
CA ALA A 20 -5.69 -6.10 6.81
C ALA A 20 -4.35 -5.71 7.46
N GLY A 21 -3.95 -6.42 8.51
CA GLY A 21 -2.67 -6.22 9.19
C GLY A 21 -2.53 -4.79 9.74
N ILE A 22 -1.43 -4.12 9.38
CA ILE A 22 -1.15 -2.75 9.85
C ILE A 22 -2.25 -1.76 9.44
N PHE A 23 -2.88 -1.96 8.29
CA PHE A 23 -3.91 -1.05 7.76
C PHE A 23 -5.14 -1.01 8.67
N SER A 24 -5.49 -2.11 9.32
CA SER A 24 -6.64 -2.20 10.23
C SER A 24 -6.30 -1.85 11.69
N THR A 25 -5.07 -1.39 11.98
CA THR A 25 -4.69 -1.00 13.34
C THR A 25 -5.17 0.42 13.69
N ARG A 26 -5.51 0.63 14.97
CA ARG A 26 -5.90 1.96 15.47
C ARG A 26 -4.82 3.02 15.19
N ALA A 27 -3.56 2.70 15.48
CA ALA A 27 -2.45 3.64 15.33
C ALA A 27 -2.21 4.05 13.87
N ALA A 28 -2.30 3.11 12.93
CA ALA A 28 -2.22 3.45 11.51
C ALA A 28 -3.44 4.27 11.06
N GLY A 29 -4.62 3.97 11.61
CA GLY A 29 -5.83 4.75 11.39
C GLY A 29 -5.72 6.20 11.80
N GLU A 30 -5.28 6.42 13.03
CA GLU A 30 -5.04 7.73 13.61
C GLU A 30 -4.02 8.55 12.80
N ALA A 31 -2.97 7.89 12.29
CA ALA A 31 -1.91 8.58 11.55
C ALA A 31 -2.20 8.80 10.06
N PHE A 32 -2.96 7.92 9.40
CA PHE A 32 -3.02 7.88 7.93
C PHE A 32 -4.44 7.77 7.33
N PHE A 33 -5.46 7.47 8.13
CA PHE A 33 -6.86 7.50 7.68
C PHE A 33 -7.64 8.71 8.21
N ILE A 34 -7.06 9.46 9.15
CA ILE A 34 -7.58 10.74 9.62
C ILE A 34 -7.80 11.72 8.45
N GLU A 35 -8.88 12.52 8.53
CA GLU A 35 -9.21 13.56 7.54
C GLU A 35 -9.27 13.10 6.07
N GLY A 36 -9.56 11.82 5.83
CA GLY A 36 -9.91 11.35 4.49
C GLY A 36 -8.76 10.85 3.62
N THR A 37 -7.55 10.67 4.16
CA THR A 37 -6.35 10.47 3.34
C THR A 37 -5.99 9.00 3.04
N ASN A 38 -6.83 8.24 2.34
CA ASN A 38 -6.45 6.86 1.91
C ASN A 38 -5.14 6.81 1.11
N ARG A 39 -4.81 7.90 0.42
CA ARG A 39 -3.52 8.09 -0.26
C ARG A 39 -2.34 8.19 0.70
N ALA A 40 -2.53 8.75 1.91
CA ALA A 40 -1.50 8.78 2.94
C ALA A 40 -1.20 7.39 3.49
N MET A 41 -2.23 6.55 3.68
CA MET A 41 -2.02 5.14 4.07
C MET A 41 -1.22 4.39 3.01
N LEU A 42 -1.56 4.56 1.73
CA LEU A 42 -0.77 3.95 0.65
C LEU A 42 0.66 4.49 0.64
N ARG A 43 0.87 5.81 0.69
CA ARG A 43 2.21 6.41 0.72
C ARG A 43 3.04 5.92 1.91
N PHE A 44 2.44 5.85 3.10
CA PHE A 44 3.07 5.28 4.29
C PHE A 44 3.55 3.85 4.01
N THR A 45 2.68 3.05 3.39
CA THR A 45 2.96 1.66 3.03
C THR A 45 4.14 1.56 2.07
N LEU A 46 4.15 2.36 1.01
CA LEU A 46 5.24 2.38 0.03
C LEU A 46 6.57 2.76 0.69
N ARG A 47 6.58 3.86 1.46
CA ARG A 47 7.79 4.37 2.11
C ARG A 47 8.35 3.39 3.15
N ASN A 48 7.47 2.75 3.92
CA ASN A 48 7.90 1.92 5.05
C ASN A 48 8.01 0.45 4.73
N HIS A 49 7.26 -0.07 3.78
CA HIS A 49 7.27 -1.49 3.48
C HIS A 49 7.99 -1.80 2.18
N LEU A 50 8.05 -0.86 1.22
CA LEU A 50 8.79 -1.02 -0.05
C LEU A 50 10.03 -0.14 -0.13
N CYS A 51 10.28 0.73 0.86
CA CYS A 51 11.40 1.67 0.88
C CYS A 51 11.45 2.59 -0.36
N ASN A 52 10.30 2.83 -0.98
CA ASN A 52 10.12 3.73 -2.12
C ASN A 52 9.02 4.75 -1.78
N ASP A 53 9.24 6.03 -2.04
CA ASP A 53 8.22 7.08 -1.98
C ASP A 53 7.57 7.25 -3.37
N LEU A 54 6.42 7.93 -3.41
CA LEU A 54 5.68 8.19 -4.64
C LEU A 54 6.53 8.91 -5.69
N GLU A 55 7.44 9.79 -5.28
CA GLU A 55 8.39 10.47 -6.17
C GLU A 55 9.25 9.50 -6.99
N GLN A 56 9.65 8.38 -6.39
CA GLN A 56 10.46 7.34 -7.05
C GLN A 56 9.61 6.43 -7.94
N LEU A 57 8.30 6.36 -7.65
CA LEU A 57 7.32 5.54 -8.37
C LEU A 57 6.48 6.36 -9.35
N LYS A 58 6.80 7.64 -9.55
CA LYS A 58 6.17 8.50 -10.56
C LYS A 58 6.33 7.88 -11.94
N ASP A 59 5.20 7.76 -12.63
CA ASP A 59 5.16 7.19 -13.98
C ASP A 59 4.03 7.86 -14.79
N THR A 60 4.44 8.74 -15.70
CA THR A 60 3.53 9.50 -16.56
C THR A 60 3.02 8.69 -17.77
N GLU A 61 3.53 7.49 -17.99
CA GLU A 61 3.09 6.60 -19.07
C GLU A 61 1.87 5.75 -18.67
N LEU A 62 1.57 5.67 -17.37
CA LEU A 62 0.44 4.89 -16.84
C LEU A 62 -0.93 5.52 -17.15
N PRO A 63 -1.97 4.69 -17.36
CA PRO A 63 -3.27 5.16 -17.78
C PRO A 63 -4.01 5.96 -16.68
N ALA A 64 -4.43 7.17 -17.01
CA ALA A 64 -5.09 8.11 -16.09
C ALA A 64 -6.57 7.79 -15.74
N HIS A 65 -7.14 6.73 -16.31
CA HIS A 65 -8.57 6.41 -16.24
C HIS A 65 -9.14 6.19 -14.82
N ARG A 66 -8.29 5.84 -13.85
CA ARG A 66 -8.68 5.63 -12.44
C ARG A 66 -8.31 6.79 -11.52
N ILE A 67 -7.82 7.91 -12.07
CA ILE A 67 -7.56 9.11 -11.28
C ILE A 67 -8.90 9.74 -10.87
N ARG A 68 -9.08 9.91 -9.56
CA ARG A 68 -10.35 10.33 -8.97
C ARG A 68 -10.76 11.74 -9.38
N GLN A 69 -12.02 12.08 -9.08
CA GLN A 69 -12.61 13.40 -9.34
C GLN A 69 -11.96 14.55 -8.57
N ASP A 70 -11.22 14.25 -7.49
CA ASP A 70 -10.62 15.21 -6.57
C ASP A 70 -9.26 15.78 -7.03
N VAL A 71 -8.86 15.55 -8.28
CA VAL A 71 -7.63 16.09 -8.87
C VAL A 71 -8.00 17.02 -10.02
N SER A 72 -7.74 18.32 -9.86
CA SER A 72 -8.11 19.35 -10.85
C SER A 72 -7.43 19.12 -12.20
N ARG A 73 -8.19 19.29 -13.30
CA ARG A 73 -7.76 19.25 -14.71
C ARG A 73 -8.80 19.91 -15.62
N SER A 74 -8.46 20.22 -16.87
CA SER A 74 -9.40 20.94 -17.77
C SER A 74 -10.67 20.12 -18.05
N PRO A 75 -11.84 20.77 -18.19
CA PRO A 75 -12.06 22.21 -18.38
C PRO A 75 -12.08 23.08 -17.10
N GLY A 76 -11.94 22.52 -15.90
CA GLY A 76 -12.00 23.23 -14.61
C GLY A 76 -10.66 23.53 -13.92
N GLY A 77 -9.53 23.19 -14.53
CA GLY A 77 -8.18 23.35 -13.98
C GLY A 77 -7.08 23.34 -15.04
N ASP A 78 -5.82 23.31 -14.62
CA ASP A 78 -4.64 23.34 -15.51
C ASP A 78 -4.24 21.93 -15.98
N SER A 79 -4.53 21.61 -17.25
CA SER A 79 -4.14 20.33 -17.85
C SER A 79 -2.64 20.11 -17.94
N ARG A 80 -1.82 21.17 -18.02
CA ARG A 80 -0.36 21.03 -18.07
C ARG A 80 0.17 20.52 -16.73
N LEU A 81 -0.36 21.05 -15.63
CA LEU A 81 -0.02 20.57 -14.29
C LEU A 81 -0.47 19.12 -14.10
N PHE A 82 -1.68 18.79 -14.57
CA PHE A 82 -2.18 17.43 -14.49
C PHE A 82 -1.28 16.44 -15.26
N LEU A 83 -1.02 16.71 -16.53
CA LEU A 83 -0.27 15.81 -17.41
C LEU A 83 1.20 15.67 -17.02
N ASN A 84 1.84 16.76 -16.56
CA ASN A 84 3.28 16.77 -16.26
C ASN A 84 3.60 16.52 -14.78
N GLY A 85 2.60 16.55 -13.89
CA GLY A 85 2.81 16.47 -12.44
C GLY A 85 1.91 15.43 -11.78
N CYS A 86 0.60 15.60 -11.89
CA CYS A 86 -0.35 14.79 -11.13
C CYS A 86 -0.45 13.34 -11.65
N VAL A 87 -0.53 13.16 -12.97
CA VAL A 87 -0.68 11.83 -13.60
C VAL A 87 0.39 10.86 -13.11
N GLY A 88 1.64 11.32 -12.99
CA GLY A 88 2.77 10.50 -12.58
C GLY A 88 2.56 9.77 -11.24
N CYS A 89 2.04 10.47 -10.22
CA CYS A 89 1.73 9.84 -8.93
C CYS A 89 0.37 9.14 -8.95
N HIS A 90 -0.65 9.82 -9.47
CA HIS A 90 -2.04 9.40 -9.30
C HIS A 90 -2.41 8.17 -10.12
N SER A 91 -1.80 7.96 -11.29
CA SER A 91 -2.08 6.78 -12.12
C SER A 91 -1.70 5.48 -11.43
N GLY A 92 -0.68 5.46 -10.57
CA GLY A 92 -0.33 4.28 -9.75
C GLY A 92 -1.03 4.27 -8.39
N MET A 93 -1.10 5.44 -7.74
CA MET A 93 -1.61 5.57 -6.37
C MET A 93 -3.12 5.37 -6.23
N ASP A 94 -3.93 6.05 -7.06
CA ASP A 94 -5.39 6.06 -6.90
C ASP A 94 -6.04 4.67 -7.06
N PRO A 95 -5.65 3.84 -8.06
CA PRO A 95 -6.14 2.47 -8.19
C PRO A 95 -5.87 1.59 -6.98
N LEU A 96 -4.71 1.73 -6.34
CA LEU A 96 -4.34 0.94 -5.16
C LEU A 96 -5.00 1.49 -3.90
N ALA A 97 -5.06 2.81 -3.75
CA ALA A 97 -5.72 3.46 -2.62
C ALA A 97 -7.23 3.14 -2.56
N GLN A 98 -7.85 2.72 -3.66
CA GLN A 98 -9.23 2.23 -3.67
C GLN A 98 -9.44 1.00 -2.77
N ALA A 99 -8.42 0.19 -2.52
CA ALA A 99 -8.51 -0.97 -1.61
C ALA A 99 -8.99 -0.59 -0.18
N PHE A 100 -8.88 0.69 0.18
CA PHE A 100 -9.32 1.25 1.45
C PHE A 100 -10.75 1.84 1.41
N ALA A 101 -11.53 1.58 0.34
CA ALA A 101 -12.80 2.25 0.10
C ALA A 101 -13.80 2.16 1.26
N TYR A 102 -13.76 1.05 2.01
CA TYR A 102 -14.69 0.73 3.08
C TYR A 102 -14.14 1.04 4.49
N TYR A 103 -12.89 1.52 4.60
CA TYR A 103 -12.25 1.84 5.87
C TYR A 103 -12.41 3.32 6.21
N GLN A 104 -12.79 3.64 7.45
CA GLN A 104 -12.85 5.00 7.99
C GLN A 104 -12.21 5.07 9.37
N TYR A 105 -11.59 6.19 9.71
CA TYR A 105 -11.20 6.46 11.09
C TYR A 105 -12.24 7.37 11.73
N GLU A 106 -12.92 6.87 12.76
CA GLU A 106 -13.91 7.61 13.55
C GLU A 106 -13.30 8.05 14.88
N TYR A 107 -13.43 9.33 15.21
CA TYR A 107 -13.02 9.89 16.49
C TYR A 107 -14.07 10.91 16.95
N THR A 108 -14.14 11.14 18.27
CA THR A 108 -15.23 11.91 18.92
C THR A 108 -14.77 13.27 19.48
N GLY A 109 -13.54 13.69 19.18
CA GLY A 109 -13.05 15.04 19.52
C GLY A 109 -13.47 16.08 18.49
N GLU A 110 -13.53 17.36 18.90
CA GLU A 110 -13.40 18.47 17.94
C GLU A 110 -12.14 18.23 17.09
N GLU A 111 -12.14 18.68 15.84
CA GLU A 111 -11.17 18.38 14.76
C GLU A 111 -9.69 18.43 15.18
N GLU A 112 -9.36 19.08 16.29
CA GLU A 112 -8.01 19.27 16.82
C GLU A 112 -7.45 18.11 17.69
N ASN A 113 -8.23 17.08 18.07
CA ASN A 113 -7.69 15.95 18.83
C ASN A 113 -8.26 14.56 18.44
N PRO A 114 -7.64 13.87 17.47
CA PRO A 114 -8.06 12.55 16.99
C PRO A 114 -7.64 11.38 17.89
N ILE A 115 -7.01 11.66 19.04
CA ILE A 115 -6.47 10.65 19.94
C ILE A 115 -7.61 9.80 20.50
N GLY A 116 -7.47 8.47 20.38
CA GLY A 116 -8.43 7.52 20.95
C GLY A 116 -9.61 7.17 20.06
N GLY A 117 -9.59 7.56 18.78
CA GLY A 117 -10.51 7.06 17.77
C GLY A 117 -10.33 5.58 17.44
N ARG A 118 -11.07 5.11 16.44
CA ARG A 118 -11.07 3.71 16.00
C ARG A 118 -11.16 3.60 14.48
N ILE A 119 -10.64 2.49 13.96
CA ILE A 119 -10.93 2.10 12.58
C ILE A 119 -12.29 1.42 12.53
N VAL A 120 -13.11 1.89 11.59
CA VAL A 120 -14.39 1.31 11.21
C VAL A 120 -14.30 0.79 9.80
N TYR A 121 -14.80 -0.42 9.59
CA TYR A 121 -14.94 -1.04 8.29
C TYR A 121 -16.43 -1.25 8.03
N THR A 122 -16.92 -0.76 6.89
CA THR A 122 -18.33 -0.90 6.48
C THR A 122 -18.38 -1.63 5.15
N PRO A 123 -18.54 -2.98 5.15
CA PRO A 123 -18.51 -3.77 3.92
C PRO A 123 -19.53 -3.26 2.90
N GLY A 124 -19.11 -3.10 1.65
CA GLY A 124 -19.98 -2.65 0.56
C GLY A 124 -20.32 -1.15 0.55
N VAL A 125 -19.85 -0.37 1.53
CA VAL A 125 -20.15 1.07 1.64
C VAL A 125 -18.89 1.89 1.46
N VAL A 126 -18.77 2.55 0.31
CA VAL A 126 -17.69 3.50 0.04
C VAL A 126 -17.81 4.68 1.00
N GLN A 127 -16.74 4.96 1.73
CA GLN A 127 -16.70 6.02 2.74
C GLN A 127 -16.73 7.41 2.08
N GLU A 128 -17.43 8.35 2.71
CA GLU A 128 -17.72 9.69 2.18
C GLU A 128 -16.47 10.46 1.73
N LYS A 129 -15.31 10.21 2.36
CA LYS A 129 -14.00 10.77 1.99
C LYS A 129 -13.58 10.57 0.52
N TYR A 130 -14.15 9.61 -0.21
CA TYR A 130 -13.90 9.47 -1.65
C TYR A 130 -14.65 10.51 -2.50
N LEU A 131 -15.63 11.20 -1.94
CA LEU A 131 -16.59 12.05 -2.66
C LEU A 131 -16.58 13.52 -2.21
N ILE A 132 -15.90 13.87 -1.10
CA ILE A 132 -15.82 15.24 -0.57
C ILE A 132 -15.42 16.27 -1.64
N ASN A 133 -14.47 15.91 -2.51
CA ASN A 133 -13.96 16.77 -3.58
C ASN A 133 -14.42 16.30 -4.98
N GLY A 134 -15.57 15.62 -5.06
CA GLY A 134 -16.12 15.11 -6.34
C GLY A 134 -16.45 16.20 -7.35
N GLY A 135 -16.55 17.46 -6.90
CA GLY A 135 -16.77 18.63 -7.76
C GLY A 135 -15.53 19.15 -8.49
N SER A 136 -14.31 18.74 -8.10
CA SER A 136 -13.07 19.31 -8.67
C SER A 136 -12.88 18.95 -10.15
N PHE A 137 -13.28 17.74 -10.55
CA PHE A 137 -13.34 17.29 -11.95
C PHE A 137 -14.40 16.19 -12.06
N LYS A 138 -15.62 16.57 -12.48
CA LYS A 138 -16.81 15.71 -12.44
C LYS A 138 -16.68 14.45 -13.30
N GLU A 139 -15.91 14.54 -14.39
CA GLU A 139 -15.66 13.44 -15.32
C GLU A 139 -14.55 12.48 -14.82
N GLY A 140 -13.99 12.73 -13.63
CA GLY A 140 -13.01 11.86 -13.00
C GLY A 140 -13.60 10.56 -12.50
N PHE A 141 -12.72 9.64 -12.11
CA PHE A 141 -13.14 8.33 -11.65
C PHE A 141 -13.91 8.41 -10.31
N ILE A 142 -15.16 7.92 -10.31
CA ILE A 142 -15.95 7.72 -9.09
C ILE A 142 -15.59 6.35 -8.53
N THR A 143 -15.22 6.28 -7.26
CA THR A 143 -14.87 5.02 -6.60
C THR A 143 -16.14 4.25 -6.24
N PRO A 144 -16.43 3.09 -6.87
CA PRO A 144 -17.70 2.40 -6.67
C PRO A 144 -17.64 1.29 -5.61
N ASN A 145 -16.44 0.81 -5.27
CA ASN A 145 -16.18 -0.31 -4.37
C ASN A 145 -14.71 -0.31 -3.94
N ASP A 146 -14.24 -1.37 -3.28
CA ASP A 146 -12.85 -1.56 -2.83
C ASP A 146 -11.97 -2.40 -3.77
N SER A 147 -12.35 -2.53 -5.04
CA SER A 147 -11.48 -3.18 -6.06
C SER A 147 -10.26 -2.32 -6.39
N TRP A 148 -9.10 -2.93 -6.53
CA TRP A 148 -7.86 -2.24 -6.86
C TRP A 148 -7.21 -2.84 -8.11
N THR A 149 -6.36 -2.05 -8.77
CA THR A 149 -5.50 -2.51 -9.88
C THR A 149 -4.09 -2.01 -9.65
N ASN A 150 -3.08 -2.86 -9.82
CA ASN A 150 -1.69 -2.45 -9.71
C ASN A 150 -1.10 -2.10 -11.08
N HIS A 151 -1.08 -0.82 -11.43
CA HIS A 151 -0.49 -0.36 -12.68
C HIS A 151 1.04 -0.43 -12.71
N TRP A 152 1.71 -0.46 -11.56
CA TRP A 152 3.17 -0.60 -11.48
C TRP A 152 3.68 -2.00 -11.82
N ARG A 153 2.79 -2.91 -12.24
CA ARG A 153 3.17 -4.18 -12.87
C ARG A 153 3.64 -4.05 -14.32
N GLN A 154 3.61 -2.84 -14.88
CA GLN A 154 4.15 -2.53 -16.20
C GLN A 154 5.34 -1.58 -16.17
N GLY A 155 6.03 -1.51 -17.30
CA GLY A 155 7.06 -0.52 -17.57
C GLY A 155 8.27 -0.65 -16.66
N GLU A 156 8.99 0.46 -16.51
CA GLU A 156 10.20 0.54 -15.70
C GLU A 156 9.92 0.21 -14.22
N LYS A 157 8.74 0.59 -13.71
CA LYS A 157 8.37 0.41 -12.30
C LYS A 157 8.18 -1.06 -11.93
N ALA A 158 7.78 -1.90 -12.89
CA ALA A 158 7.72 -3.34 -12.69
C ALA A 158 9.10 -3.93 -12.39
N THR A 159 10.10 -3.53 -13.16
CA THR A 159 11.50 -3.95 -12.98
C THR A 159 12.09 -3.39 -11.68
N GLN A 160 11.78 -2.12 -11.35
CA GLN A 160 12.24 -1.47 -10.12
C GLN A 160 11.69 -2.14 -8.85
N LEU A 161 10.41 -2.55 -8.87
CA LEU A 161 9.76 -3.17 -7.71
C LEU A 161 9.96 -4.68 -7.63
N GLY A 162 10.14 -5.35 -8.77
CA GLY A 162 10.44 -6.78 -8.86
C GLY A 162 9.30 -7.67 -8.34
N TRP A 163 8.13 -7.61 -8.98
CA TRP A 163 6.97 -8.42 -8.59
C TRP A 163 7.26 -9.93 -8.73
N LEU A 164 6.92 -10.71 -7.71
CA LEU A 164 7.32 -12.13 -7.62
C LEU A 164 6.32 -13.09 -8.26
N SER A 165 5.03 -12.75 -8.27
CA SER A 165 4.03 -13.56 -8.98
C SER A 165 4.02 -13.19 -10.46
N PRO A 166 4.08 -14.18 -11.37
CA PRO A 166 3.90 -13.92 -12.79
C PRO A 166 2.49 -13.37 -13.04
N LEU A 167 2.35 -12.51 -14.04
CA LEU A 167 1.04 -12.14 -14.59
C LEU A 167 0.41 -13.37 -15.24
N GLY A 168 -0.91 -13.50 -15.16
CA GLY A 168 -1.64 -14.49 -15.94
C GLY A 168 -1.44 -14.27 -17.45
N SER A 169 -1.65 -15.32 -18.25
CA SER A 169 -1.55 -15.21 -19.71
C SER A 169 -2.50 -14.12 -20.24
N GLY A 170 -1.94 -13.08 -20.86
CA GLY A 170 -2.70 -11.96 -21.42
C GLY A 170 -3.09 -10.88 -20.40
N GLU A 171 -2.75 -11.06 -19.12
CA GLU A 171 -2.87 -10.00 -18.13
C GLU A 171 -1.69 -9.04 -18.25
N ILE A 172 -1.99 -7.76 -18.18
CA ILE A 172 -0.97 -6.70 -18.21
C ILE A 172 -0.91 -5.95 -16.86
N TYR A 173 -1.86 -6.20 -15.95
CA TYR A 173 -1.91 -5.70 -14.58
C TYR A 173 -2.42 -6.81 -13.66
N THR A 174 -2.18 -6.71 -12.35
CA THR A 174 -2.96 -7.45 -11.35
C THR A 174 -4.09 -6.60 -10.80
N SER A 175 -5.10 -7.28 -10.31
CA SER A 175 -6.22 -6.66 -9.59
C SER A 175 -6.66 -7.54 -8.43
N GLY A 176 -7.41 -6.95 -7.51
CA GLY A 176 -7.98 -7.65 -6.38
C GLY A 176 -9.00 -6.78 -5.66
N THR A 177 -9.43 -7.23 -4.49
CA THR A 177 -10.47 -6.56 -3.69
C THR A 177 -10.00 -6.42 -2.26
N GLY A 178 -10.14 -5.22 -1.71
CA GLY A 178 -9.89 -4.93 -0.30
C GLY A 178 -8.41 -4.80 0.08
N ALA A 179 -8.19 -4.15 1.22
CA ALA A 179 -6.87 -3.78 1.73
C ALA A 179 -5.96 -4.98 2.01
N ARG A 180 -6.51 -6.13 2.41
CA ARG A 180 -5.74 -7.35 2.70
C ARG A 180 -5.06 -7.90 1.44
N SER A 181 -5.81 -8.06 0.34
CA SER A 181 -5.25 -8.59 -0.91
C SER A 181 -4.27 -7.60 -1.55
N MET A 182 -4.54 -6.29 -1.44
CA MET A 182 -3.60 -5.24 -1.85
C MET A 182 -2.30 -5.28 -1.04
N GLY A 183 -2.39 -5.50 0.27
CA GLY A 183 -1.21 -5.70 1.12
C GLY A 183 -0.38 -6.92 0.71
N ALA A 184 -1.04 -8.04 0.39
CA ALA A 184 -0.38 -9.24 -0.11
C ALA A 184 0.31 -9.00 -1.46
N GLU A 185 -0.34 -8.28 -2.37
CA GLU A 185 0.24 -7.84 -3.64
C GLU A 185 1.53 -7.03 -3.43
N LEU A 186 1.50 -6.02 -2.56
CA LEU A 186 2.68 -5.19 -2.26
C LEU A 186 3.80 -5.98 -1.58
N ALA A 187 3.45 -6.88 -0.66
CA ALA A 187 4.42 -7.75 0.03
C ALA A 187 5.10 -8.74 -0.92
N ASN A 188 4.44 -9.09 -2.01
CA ASN A 188 4.93 -10.00 -3.04
C ASN A 188 5.81 -9.30 -4.08
N SER A 189 6.81 -8.55 -3.59
CA SER A 189 7.76 -7.79 -4.39
C SER A 189 9.18 -7.87 -3.82
N GLN A 190 10.17 -7.77 -4.69
CA GLN A 190 11.58 -7.66 -4.28
C GLN A 190 11.83 -6.42 -3.43
N ALA A 191 11.20 -5.29 -3.80
CA ALA A 191 11.26 -4.06 -3.02
C ALA A 191 10.80 -4.26 -1.57
N PHE A 192 9.72 -5.02 -1.34
CA PHE A 192 9.26 -5.33 0.01
C PHE A 192 10.31 -6.10 0.81
N ALA A 193 10.80 -7.20 0.25
CA ALA A 193 11.76 -8.06 0.91
C ALA A 193 13.05 -7.31 1.27
N PHE A 194 13.62 -6.61 0.29
CA PHE A 194 14.83 -5.83 0.49
C PHE A 194 14.64 -4.72 1.53
N CYS A 195 13.47 -4.07 1.56
CA CYS A 195 13.16 -3.06 2.56
C CYS A 195 13.14 -3.64 3.98
N GLN A 196 12.52 -4.82 4.17
CA GLN A 196 12.49 -5.48 5.48
C GLN A 196 13.88 -5.92 5.93
N VAL A 197 14.65 -6.54 5.04
CA VAL A 197 16.04 -6.96 5.30
C VAL A 197 16.93 -5.76 5.64
N LYS A 198 16.83 -4.66 4.89
CA LYS A 198 17.58 -3.42 5.17
C LYS A 198 17.26 -2.84 6.55
N LYS A 199 15.98 -2.87 6.97
CA LYS A 199 15.58 -2.42 8.31
C LYS A 199 16.12 -3.33 9.41
N ALA A 200 16.06 -4.65 9.22
CA ALA A 200 16.64 -5.62 10.14
C ALA A 200 18.17 -5.42 10.24
N PHE A 201 18.85 -5.20 9.11
CA PHE A 201 20.28 -4.95 9.05
C PHE A 201 20.68 -3.74 9.89
N ARG A 202 20.00 -2.60 9.72
CA ARG A 202 20.26 -1.40 10.53
C ARG A 202 20.10 -1.65 12.03
N THR A 203 19.12 -2.48 12.39
CA THR A 203 18.83 -2.81 13.79
C THR A 203 19.90 -3.73 14.39
N VAL A 204 20.32 -4.75 13.64
CA VAL A 204 21.26 -5.78 14.12
C VAL A 204 22.72 -5.30 14.04
N CYS A 205 23.08 -4.62 12.96
CA CYS A 205 24.45 -4.24 12.65
C CYS A 205 24.77 -2.78 13.03
N ALA A 206 23.76 -2.03 13.49
CA ALA A 206 23.89 -0.64 13.94
C ALA A 206 24.56 0.32 12.93
N ARG A 207 24.48 0.00 11.63
CA ARG A 207 25.02 0.81 10.53
C ARG A 207 24.16 0.69 9.28
N GLU A 208 24.37 1.60 8.34
CA GLU A 208 23.82 1.46 6.99
C GLU A 208 24.55 0.35 6.20
N PRO A 209 23.86 -0.37 5.30
CA PRO A 209 24.52 -1.27 4.37
C PRO A 209 25.46 -0.50 3.44
N ALA A 210 26.66 -1.02 3.24
CA ALA A 210 27.62 -0.57 2.25
C ALA A 210 27.51 -1.42 0.97
N GLU A 211 28.19 -1.02 -0.11
CA GLU A 211 28.18 -1.79 -1.37
C GLU A 211 28.72 -3.22 -1.17
N SER A 212 29.67 -3.42 -0.25
CA SER A 212 30.20 -4.73 0.10
C SER A 212 29.15 -5.68 0.71
N ASP A 213 28.07 -5.15 1.29
CA ASP A 213 26.99 -5.96 1.88
C ASP A 213 25.95 -6.39 0.83
N ARG A 214 25.97 -5.81 -0.37
CA ARG A 214 24.90 -5.96 -1.38
C ARG A 214 24.57 -7.42 -1.70
N VAL A 215 25.59 -8.26 -1.88
CA VAL A 215 25.40 -9.69 -2.22
C VAL A 215 24.77 -10.44 -1.05
N ALA A 216 25.26 -10.22 0.16
CA ALA A 216 24.72 -10.88 1.37
C ALA A 216 23.26 -10.46 1.64
N LEU A 217 22.95 -9.17 1.52
CA LEU A 217 21.58 -8.67 1.69
C LEU A 217 20.65 -9.17 0.58
N GLY A 218 21.16 -9.30 -0.65
CA GLY A 218 20.42 -9.90 -1.76
C GLY A 218 19.99 -11.33 -1.44
N GLN A 219 20.94 -12.16 -0.98
CA GLN A 219 20.65 -13.55 -0.60
C GLN A 219 19.63 -13.63 0.54
N VAL A 220 19.82 -12.86 1.61
CA VAL A 220 18.88 -12.83 2.75
C VAL A 220 17.48 -12.36 2.31
N ALA A 221 17.40 -11.44 1.34
CA ALA A 221 16.12 -11.01 0.79
C ALA A 221 15.42 -12.11 -0.03
N GLU A 222 16.16 -12.88 -0.82
CA GLU A 222 15.63 -14.04 -1.56
C GLU A 222 15.15 -15.14 -0.59
N ASP A 223 15.92 -15.42 0.46
CA ASP A 223 15.55 -16.40 1.48
C ASP A 223 14.30 -15.94 2.25
N PHE A 224 14.22 -14.64 2.57
CA PHE A 224 13.03 -14.04 3.18
C PHE A 224 11.80 -14.13 2.29
N GLN A 225 11.90 -13.96 0.98
CA GLN A 225 10.76 -14.07 0.05
C GLN A 225 10.17 -15.47 0.01
N THR A 226 10.98 -16.49 0.27
CA THR A 226 10.53 -17.87 0.26
C THR A 226 9.80 -18.22 1.56
N ALA A 227 10.33 -17.80 2.71
CA ALA A 227 9.83 -18.23 4.02
C ALA A 227 8.97 -17.20 4.75
N TYR A 228 9.03 -15.93 4.35
CA TYR A 228 8.45 -14.76 5.04
C TYR A 228 8.70 -14.75 6.57
N ASN A 229 9.85 -15.27 6.99
CA ASN A 229 10.20 -15.43 8.40
C ASN A 229 11.28 -14.41 8.83
N MET A 230 10.83 -13.34 9.47
CA MET A 230 11.76 -12.31 9.98
C MET A 230 12.73 -12.85 11.04
N LYS A 231 12.40 -13.92 11.78
CA LYS A 231 13.35 -14.47 12.77
C LYS A 231 14.61 -15.01 12.08
N THR A 232 14.44 -15.66 10.93
CA THR A 232 15.54 -16.14 10.10
C THR A 232 16.38 -14.98 9.57
N VAL A 233 15.74 -13.93 9.05
CA VAL A 233 16.43 -12.71 8.60
C VAL A 233 17.32 -12.11 9.70
N PHE A 234 16.79 -11.95 10.91
CA PHE A 234 17.58 -11.42 12.03
C PHE A 234 18.75 -12.33 12.39
N ALA A 235 18.59 -13.66 12.32
CA ALA A 235 19.64 -14.61 12.62
C ALA A 235 20.78 -14.59 11.56
N GLU A 236 20.43 -14.59 10.27
CA GLU A 236 21.38 -14.55 9.17
C GLU A 236 22.20 -13.25 9.17
N LEU A 237 21.53 -12.11 9.41
CA LEU A 237 22.19 -10.82 9.49
C LEU A 237 23.11 -10.70 10.70
N ALA A 238 22.73 -11.25 11.86
CA ALA A 238 23.59 -11.28 13.04
C ALA A 238 24.89 -12.06 12.77
N ALA A 239 24.79 -13.21 12.08
CA ALA A 239 25.95 -13.98 11.67
C ALA A 239 26.84 -13.20 10.67
N SER A 240 26.24 -12.58 9.65
CA SER A 240 26.96 -11.79 8.64
C SER A 240 27.74 -10.63 9.27
N CYS A 241 27.12 -9.90 10.20
CA CYS A 241 27.73 -8.72 10.82
C CYS A 241 28.80 -9.05 11.89
N ALA A 242 28.69 -10.21 12.57
CA ALA A 242 29.73 -10.70 13.47
C ALA A 242 31.02 -11.10 12.74
N ILE A 243 30.91 -11.63 11.51
CA ILE A 243 32.07 -12.00 10.70
C ILE A 243 32.80 -10.75 10.19
N ASN A 244 32.04 -9.75 9.73
CA ASN A 244 32.59 -8.51 9.16
C ASN A 244 33.13 -7.50 10.19
N SER A 245 32.97 -7.75 11.50
CA SER A 245 33.51 -6.91 12.58
C SER A 245 34.84 -7.41 13.16
N ASN A 246 35.36 -8.54 12.65
CA ASN A 246 36.64 -9.14 13.06
C ASN A 246 37.78 -8.91 12.05
N LEU A 247 37.63 -7.93 11.15
CA LEU A 247 38.66 -7.40 10.25
C LEU A 247 38.86 -5.91 10.54
#